data_AF-A0A9P7HJ30-F1
#
_entry.id   AF-A0A9P7HJ30-F1
#
_cell.length_a   1.000
_cell.length_b   1.000
_cell.length_c   1.000
_cell.angle_alpha   90.00
_cell.angle_beta   90.00
_cell.angle_gamma   90.00
#
_symmetry.space_group_name_H-M   'P 1'
#
loop_
_entity.id
_entity.type
_entity.pdbx_description
1 polymer ?
#
loop_
_entity_poly.entity_id
_entity_poly.type
_entity_poly.pdbx_seq_one_letter_code
_entity_poly.pdbx_strand_id
1 'polypeptide(L)'
;MTPMMEHPNDLDFEEVVLDLPDQFTTFNEAFTAVTKLAVSILRHAKISAQCEDDSGRHRDFLARQKQHLQGLMEQWAKAYEPMFLEACQNAVGREYLGVLQVRICTWKCEILIATSKSDTKVVYDDFTAQFQRMTHFARYVLQKDQELRDSDGPRLHYGMGLILALFFTATRCRNFFVRREAIDILREWPCTNGIWHSLQAAKVAEWMVSIEEERCSGLEFVPAECRVKLQSLRVALKKGVIAVECMQPFADGTLEPRKANLTWP
;
A
#
# COMPACT_ATOMS: atom_id res chain seq x y z
N MET A 1 -3.94 -19.60 8.15
CA MET A 1 -5.29 -19.03 8.02
C MET A 1 -5.24 -18.01 6.92
N THR A 2 -5.96 -18.23 5.83
CA THR A 2 -6.16 -17.26 4.76
C THR A 2 -7.19 -16.26 5.26
N PRO A 3 -6.88 -15.00 5.54
CA PRO A 3 -7.87 -14.08 6.08
C PRO A 3 -8.52 -13.29 4.94
N MET A 4 -9.11 -13.94 3.92
CA MET A 4 -9.80 -13.21 2.82
C MET A 4 -10.85 -14.06 2.08
N MET A 5 -11.67 -14.83 2.80
CA MET A 5 -12.96 -15.29 2.24
C MET A 5 -14.08 -14.61 3.01
N GLU A 6 -14.29 -13.33 2.75
CA GLU A 6 -15.63 -12.77 2.84
C GLU A 6 -16.36 -13.19 1.57
N HIS A 7 -17.54 -13.78 1.74
CA HIS A 7 -18.37 -14.29 0.67
C HIS A 7 -18.79 -13.15 -0.29
N PRO A 8 -18.98 -13.42 -1.60
CA PRO A 8 -19.29 -12.39 -2.61
C PRO A 8 -20.63 -11.67 -2.44
N ASN A 9 -21.47 -12.07 -1.49
CA ASN A 9 -22.88 -11.67 -1.41
C ASN A 9 -23.23 -10.67 -0.29
N ASP A 10 -22.28 -10.28 0.57
CA ASP A 10 -22.50 -9.17 1.51
C ASP A 10 -22.00 -7.85 0.91
N LEU A 11 -22.59 -7.47 -0.22
CA LEU A 11 -22.44 -6.12 -0.76
C LEU A 11 -23.45 -5.21 -0.05
N ASP A 12 -23.28 -5.05 1.27
CA ASP A 12 -23.92 -3.95 1.96
C ASP A 12 -23.15 -2.68 1.60
N PHE A 13 -23.68 -1.96 0.60
CA PHE A 13 -23.09 -0.76 0.02
C PHE A 13 -23.35 0.46 0.90
N GLU A 14 -23.10 0.36 2.21
CA GLU A 14 -23.21 1.53 3.07
C GLU A 14 -22.17 2.57 2.65
N GLU A 15 -22.66 3.74 2.28
CA GLU A 15 -21.83 4.90 2.00
C GLU A 15 -21.10 5.28 3.28
N VAL A 16 -19.78 5.37 3.21
CA VAL A 16 -18.96 5.65 4.39
C VAL A 16 -19.18 7.10 4.78
N VAL A 17 -19.95 7.30 5.85
CA VAL A 17 -20.14 8.61 6.47
C VAL A 17 -19.11 8.76 7.57
N LEU A 18 -18.11 9.59 7.32
CA LEU A 18 -17.15 10.02 8.33
C LEU A 18 -17.39 11.51 8.59
N ASP A 19 -17.72 11.85 9.82
CA ASP A 19 -17.73 13.22 10.29
C ASP A 19 -16.28 13.60 10.63
N LEU A 20 -15.65 14.34 9.71
CA LEU A 20 -14.25 14.77 9.83
C LEU A 20 -14.22 16.18 10.42
N PRO A 21 -13.44 16.43 11.48
CA PRO A 21 -13.30 17.78 12.03
C PRO A 21 -12.53 18.68 11.06
N ASP A 22 -12.66 20.00 11.25
CA ASP A 22 -11.83 20.97 10.51
C ASP A 22 -10.33 20.83 10.85
N GLN A 23 -10.01 20.40 12.08
CA GLN A 23 -8.65 20.13 12.55
C GLN A 23 -8.67 18.99 13.58
N PHE A 24 -7.68 18.10 13.53
CA PHE A 24 -7.53 17.06 14.54
C PHE A 24 -6.87 17.60 15.80
N THR A 25 -7.43 17.26 16.96
CA THR A 25 -6.89 17.68 18.26
C THR A 25 -5.90 16.69 18.85
N THR A 26 -5.99 15.42 18.44
CA THR A 26 -5.11 14.35 18.93
C THR A 26 -4.69 13.42 17.81
N PHE A 27 -3.49 12.86 17.90
CA PHE A 27 -2.99 11.85 16.96
C PHE A 27 -3.94 10.65 16.86
N ASN A 28 -4.53 10.21 17.97
CA ASN A 28 -5.41 9.04 17.99
C ASN A 28 -6.71 9.27 17.19
N GLU A 29 -7.25 10.49 17.23
CA GLU A 29 -8.41 10.90 16.44
C GLU A 29 -8.09 10.83 14.93
N ALA A 30 -6.99 11.47 14.52
CA ALA A 30 -6.51 11.45 13.14
C ALA A 30 -6.25 10.02 12.64
N PHE A 31 -5.57 9.21 13.45
CA PHE A 31 -5.23 7.82 13.16
C PHE A 31 -6.48 6.93 13.04
N THR A 32 -7.46 7.11 13.92
CA THR A 32 -8.71 6.35 13.87
C THR A 32 -9.51 6.68 12.61
N ALA A 33 -9.62 7.97 12.27
CA ALA A 33 -10.33 8.43 11.08
C ALA A 33 -9.68 7.88 9.79
N VAL A 34 -8.36 8.01 9.64
CA VAL A 34 -7.66 7.50 8.44
C VAL A 34 -7.72 5.98 8.33
N THR A 35 -7.74 5.26 9.45
CA THR A 35 -7.85 3.79 9.43
C THR A 35 -9.19 3.35 8.85
N LYS A 36 -10.30 3.98 9.26
CA LYS A 36 -11.63 3.71 8.69
C LYS A 36 -11.68 4.05 7.20
N LEU A 37 -11.09 5.18 6.82
CA LEU A 37 -11.03 5.62 5.42
C LEU A 37 -10.17 4.69 4.57
N ALA A 38 -9.03 4.23 5.07
CA ALA A 38 -8.14 3.29 4.39
C ALA A 38 -8.81 1.93 4.13
N VAL A 39 -9.59 1.41 5.08
CA VAL A 39 -10.40 0.19 4.91
C VAL A 39 -11.43 0.37 3.80
N SER A 40 -12.11 1.52 3.81
CA SER A 40 -13.13 1.88 2.83
C SER A 40 -12.56 2.00 1.41
N ILE A 41 -11.41 2.66 1.27
CA ILE A 41 -10.68 2.78 0.01
C ILE A 41 -10.21 1.41 -0.48
N LEU A 42 -9.70 0.56 0.41
CA LEU A 42 -9.27 -0.79 0.05
C LEU A 42 -10.45 -1.63 -0.46
N ARG A 43 -11.61 -1.56 0.21
CA ARG A 43 -12.84 -2.24 -0.21
C ARG A 43 -13.28 -1.74 -1.59
N HIS A 44 -13.36 -0.41 -1.79
CA HIS A 44 -13.71 0.20 -3.07
C HIS A 44 -12.76 -0.25 -4.20
N ALA A 45 -11.45 -0.23 -3.96
CA ALA A 45 -10.46 -0.63 -4.96
C ALA A 45 -10.57 -2.12 -5.31
N LYS A 46 -10.89 -2.99 -4.34
CA LYS A 46 -11.10 -4.42 -4.57
C LYS A 46 -12.34 -4.67 -5.42
N ILE A 47 -13.46 -4.01 -5.13
CA ILE A 47 -14.70 -4.13 -5.90
C ILE A 47 -14.49 -3.60 -7.33
N SER A 48 -13.88 -2.42 -7.46
CA SER A 48 -13.59 -1.82 -8.77
C SER A 48 -12.71 -2.72 -9.64
N ALA A 49 -11.74 -3.40 -9.03
CA ALA A 49 -10.87 -4.36 -9.71
C ALA A 49 -11.55 -5.65 -10.16
N GLN A 50 -12.71 -6.01 -9.61
CA GLN A 50 -13.45 -7.24 -9.94
C GLN A 50 -14.58 -7.00 -10.95
N CYS A 51 -14.98 -5.74 -11.13
CA CYS A 51 -16.07 -5.35 -12.02
C CYS A 51 -15.58 -5.23 -13.48
N GLU A 52 -15.34 -6.36 -14.14
CA GLU A 52 -14.99 -6.37 -15.57
C GLU A 52 -16.22 -6.23 -16.50
N ASP A 53 -17.46 -6.41 -16.03
CA ASP A 53 -18.63 -6.54 -16.94
C ASP A 53 -20.01 -6.14 -16.38
N ASP A 54 -20.11 -5.24 -15.38
CA ASP A 54 -21.40 -4.94 -14.73
C ASP A 54 -22.15 -3.73 -15.33
N SER A 55 -23.48 -3.81 -15.25
CA SER A 55 -24.49 -2.84 -15.69
C SER A 55 -24.12 -1.37 -15.40
N GLY A 56 -24.55 -0.44 -16.26
CA GLY A 56 -24.20 1.00 -16.15
C GLY A 56 -24.41 1.60 -14.74
N ARG A 57 -25.42 1.12 -14.00
CA ARG A 57 -25.73 1.52 -12.62
C ARG A 57 -24.59 1.23 -11.63
N HIS A 58 -23.88 0.11 -11.80
CA HIS A 58 -22.74 -0.27 -10.95
C HIS A 58 -21.54 0.67 -11.19
N ARG A 59 -21.24 0.97 -12.46
CA ARG A 59 -20.15 1.89 -12.82
C ARG A 59 -20.37 3.31 -12.29
N ASP A 60 -21.61 3.79 -12.35
CA ASP A 60 -21.99 5.11 -11.81
C ASP A 60 -21.88 5.14 -10.29
N PHE A 61 -22.30 4.08 -9.61
CA PHE A 61 -22.14 3.97 -8.16
C PHE A 61 -20.65 4.00 -7.76
N LEU A 62 -19.80 3.18 -8.41
CA LEU A 62 -18.36 3.19 -8.15
C LEU A 62 -17.72 4.56 -8.47
N ALA A 63 -18.21 5.28 -9.49
CA ALA A 63 -17.76 6.64 -9.78
C ALA A 63 -18.06 7.59 -8.62
N ARG A 64 -19.31 7.60 -8.14
CA ARG A 64 -19.73 8.43 -7.01
C ARG A 64 -18.99 8.07 -5.73
N GLN A 65 -18.86 6.78 -5.43
CA GLN A 65 -18.12 6.32 -4.26
C GLN A 65 -16.64 6.71 -4.32
N LYS A 66 -16.00 6.59 -5.49
CA LYS A 66 -14.62 7.08 -5.69
C LYS A 66 -14.53 8.57 -5.38
N GLN A 67 -15.40 9.39 -5.96
CA GLN A 67 -15.40 10.84 -5.77
C GLN A 67 -15.61 11.21 -4.29
N HIS A 68 -16.54 10.53 -3.61
CA HIS A 68 -16.79 10.71 -2.18
C HIS A 68 -15.56 10.39 -1.34
N LEU A 69 -14.95 9.22 -1.55
CA LEU A 69 -13.74 8.81 -0.82
C LEU A 69 -12.54 9.72 -1.09
N GLN A 70 -12.40 10.24 -2.33
CA GLN A 70 -11.39 11.26 -2.64
C GLN A 70 -11.65 12.55 -1.86
N GLY A 71 -12.90 13.02 -1.82
CA GLY A 71 -13.29 14.19 -1.02
C GLY A 71 -13.00 14.02 0.47
N LEU A 72 -13.30 12.85 1.04
CA LEU A 72 -12.97 12.53 2.43
C LEU A 72 -11.45 12.49 2.67
N MET A 73 -10.66 11.94 1.74
CA MET A 73 -9.19 11.95 1.84
C MET A 73 -8.63 13.38 1.83
N GLU A 74 -9.15 14.24 0.96
CA GLU A 74 -8.74 15.65 0.90
C GLU A 74 -9.12 16.42 2.16
N GLN A 75 -10.32 16.21 2.70
CA GLN A 75 -10.76 16.80 3.97
C GLN A 75 -9.88 16.32 5.13
N TRP A 76 -9.65 15.01 5.23
CA TRP A 76 -8.76 14.43 6.25
C TRP A 76 -7.35 15.03 6.15
N ALA A 77 -6.80 15.16 4.93
CA ALA A 77 -5.47 15.71 4.71
C ALA A 77 -5.37 17.18 5.16
N LYS A 78 -6.40 17.99 4.89
CA LYS A 78 -6.48 19.38 5.36
C LYS A 78 -6.53 19.46 6.88
N ALA A 79 -7.37 18.64 7.52
CA ALA A 79 -7.51 18.61 8.97
C ALA A 79 -6.25 18.10 9.69
N TYR A 80 -5.46 17.26 9.02
CA TYR A 80 -4.21 16.70 9.54
C TYR A 80 -3.01 17.63 9.37
N GLU A 81 -3.05 18.57 8.42
CA GLU A 81 -1.91 19.41 8.09
C GLU A 81 -1.35 20.22 9.28
N PRO A 82 -2.16 20.88 10.13
CA PRO A 82 -1.64 21.65 11.26
C PRO A 82 -0.84 20.77 12.24
N MET A 83 -1.37 19.60 12.58
CA MET A 83 -0.70 18.62 13.46
C MET A 83 0.61 18.12 12.84
N PHE A 84 0.63 17.89 11.52
CA PHE A 84 1.84 17.49 10.82
C PHE A 84 2.93 18.57 10.87
N LEU A 85 2.55 19.83 10.63
CA LEU A 85 3.48 20.96 10.66
C LEU A 85 3.99 21.26 12.07
N GLU A 86 3.15 21.11 13.09
CA GLU A 86 3.56 21.22 14.50
C GLU A 86 4.60 20.14 14.86
N ALA A 87 4.34 18.88 14.50
CA ALA A 87 5.28 17.80 14.74
C ALA A 87 6.63 18.00 14.00
N CYS A 88 6.62 18.65 12.83
CA CYS A 88 7.85 19.01 12.11
C CYS A 88 8.78 19.96 12.89
N GLN A 89 8.27 20.71 13.87
CA GLN A 89 9.09 21.60 14.71
C GLN A 89 10.08 20.82 15.58
N ASN A 90 9.75 19.55 15.88
CA ASN A 90 10.64 18.61 16.55
C ASN A 90 10.79 17.32 15.72
N ALA A 91 11.45 17.45 14.56
CA ALA A 91 11.60 16.40 13.55
C ALA A 91 12.40 15.15 13.99
N VAL A 92 12.79 15.05 15.26
CA VAL A 92 13.54 13.92 15.85
C VAL A 92 12.72 13.19 16.92
N GLY A 93 11.59 13.75 17.35
CA GLY A 93 10.73 13.15 18.37
C GLY A 93 9.94 11.93 17.88
N ARG A 94 9.58 11.05 18.81
CA ARG A 94 8.69 9.89 18.52
C ARG A 94 7.34 10.31 17.96
N GLU A 95 6.83 11.45 18.40
CA GLU A 95 5.59 12.04 17.89
C GLU A 95 5.69 12.34 16.39
N TYR A 96 6.78 12.99 15.95
CA TYR A 96 7.06 13.22 14.55
C TYR A 96 7.11 11.91 13.76
N LEU A 97 7.76 10.87 14.28
CA LEU A 97 7.83 9.57 13.60
C LEU A 97 6.45 8.90 13.48
N GLY A 98 5.57 9.04 14.46
CA GLY A 98 4.18 8.54 14.38
C GLY A 98 3.38 9.30 13.32
N VAL A 99 3.47 10.63 13.34
CA VAL A 99 2.82 11.54 12.39
C VAL A 99 3.34 11.32 10.95
N LEU A 100 4.63 11.08 10.78
CA LEU A 100 5.23 10.79 9.49
C LEU A 100 4.78 9.43 8.93
N GLN A 101 4.68 8.41 9.79
CA GLN A 101 4.13 7.11 9.38
C GLN A 101 2.70 7.22 8.86
N VAL A 102 1.85 7.98 9.55
CA VAL A 102 0.47 8.23 9.09
C VAL A 102 0.47 8.93 7.74
N ARG A 103 1.34 9.93 7.52
CA ARG A 103 1.48 10.62 6.23
C ARG A 103 1.87 9.68 5.09
N ILE A 104 2.81 8.76 5.33
CA ILE A 104 3.18 7.74 4.32
C ILE A 104 1.98 6.85 3.98
N CYS A 105 1.19 6.45 4.99
CA CYS A 105 -0.01 5.65 4.80
C CYS A 105 -1.09 6.39 4.00
N THR A 106 -1.23 7.71 4.20
CA THR A 106 -2.23 8.52 3.50
C THR A 106 -1.87 8.70 2.04
N TRP A 107 -0.59 8.96 1.71
CA TRP A 107 -0.12 8.99 0.32
C TRP A 107 -0.40 7.67 -0.41
N LYS A 108 -0.18 6.53 0.25
CA LYS A 108 -0.59 5.23 -0.32
C LYS A 108 -2.10 5.17 -0.61
N CYS A 109 -2.93 5.69 0.30
CA CYS A 109 -4.39 5.70 0.12
C CYS A 109 -4.82 6.64 -1.02
N GLU A 110 -4.22 7.82 -1.14
CA GLU A 110 -4.43 8.77 -2.23
C GLU A 110 -4.14 8.14 -3.59
N ILE A 111 -2.99 7.48 -3.74
CA ILE A 111 -2.65 6.76 -4.98
C ILE A 111 -3.66 5.65 -5.25
N LEU A 112 -4.01 4.85 -4.22
CA LEU A 112 -4.93 3.73 -4.38
C LEU A 112 -6.32 4.18 -4.84
N ILE A 113 -6.88 5.25 -4.27
CA ILE A 113 -8.19 5.76 -4.67
C ILE A 113 -8.12 6.46 -6.03
N ALA A 114 -7.07 7.24 -6.31
CA ALA A 114 -6.91 7.91 -7.60
C ALA A 114 -6.85 6.91 -8.76
N THR A 115 -6.20 5.77 -8.54
CA THR A 115 -5.98 4.72 -9.56
C THR A 115 -7.05 3.62 -9.57
N SER A 116 -8.04 3.65 -8.67
CA SER A 116 -8.99 2.54 -8.46
C SER A 116 -9.86 2.16 -9.68
N LYS A 117 -10.04 3.08 -10.62
CA LYS A 117 -10.84 2.91 -11.84
C LYS A 117 -10.01 2.79 -13.12
N SER A 118 -8.69 2.73 -13.01
CA SER A 118 -7.82 2.58 -14.16
C SER A 118 -7.51 1.12 -14.41
N ASP A 119 -7.76 0.67 -15.64
CA ASP A 119 -7.37 -0.67 -16.10
C ASP A 119 -5.94 -0.71 -16.63
N THR A 120 -5.31 0.47 -16.78
CA THR A 120 -3.94 0.58 -17.28
C THR A 120 -2.94 0.44 -16.13
N LYS A 121 -1.89 -0.35 -16.38
CA LYS A 121 -0.80 -0.55 -15.41
C LYS A 121 0.14 0.65 -15.33
N VAL A 122 0.06 1.56 -16.30
CA VAL A 122 0.92 2.76 -16.41
C VAL A 122 0.39 3.94 -15.59
N VAL A 123 -0.86 3.88 -15.12
CA VAL A 123 -1.46 4.95 -14.28
C VAL A 123 -0.63 5.28 -13.03
N TYR A 124 0.18 4.35 -12.53
CA TYR A 124 1.04 4.56 -11.37
C TYR A 124 2.26 5.44 -11.66
N ASP A 125 2.60 5.67 -12.94
CA ASP A 125 3.78 6.47 -13.31
C ASP A 125 3.63 7.93 -12.92
N ASP A 126 2.40 8.45 -12.99
CA ASP A 126 2.02 9.80 -12.57
C ASP A 126 2.31 10.04 -11.08
N PHE A 127 2.50 8.97 -10.32
CA PHE A 127 2.76 8.98 -8.88
C PHE A 127 4.21 8.60 -8.52
N THR A 128 5.12 8.49 -9.48
CA THR A 128 6.53 8.11 -9.22
C THR A 128 7.19 9.00 -8.17
N ALA A 129 7.00 10.32 -8.25
CA ALA A 129 7.52 11.26 -7.25
C ALA A 129 6.91 11.04 -5.85
N GLN A 130 5.64 10.62 -5.76
CA GLN A 130 5.00 10.29 -4.49
C GLN A 130 5.55 8.99 -3.91
N PHE A 131 5.79 7.96 -4.74
CA PHE A 131 6.47 6.73 -4.31
C PHE A 131 7.90 6.98 -3.83
N GLN A 132 8.65 7.87 -4.48
CA GLN A 132 9.97 8.32 -4.03
C GLN A 132 9.90 9.00 -2.66
N ARG A 133 8.93 9.89 -2.43
CA ARG A 133 8.72 10.49 -1.11
C ARG A 133 8.39 9.43 -0.05
N MET A 134 7.49 8.50 -0.35
CA MET A 134 7.13 7.42 0.57
C MET A 134 8.35 6.59 1.00
N THR A 135 9.21 6.21 0.06
CA THR A 135 10.43 5.43 0.36
C THR A 135 11.47 6.24 1.12
N HIS A 136 11.71 7.49 0.72
CA HIS A 136 12.61 8.40 1.43
C HIS A 136 12.24 8.55 2.91
N PHE A 137 10.97 8.87 3.20
CA PHE A 137 10.52 9.05 4.57
C PHE A 137 10.42 7.73 5.34
N ALA A 138 10.10 6.61 4.68
CA ALA A 138 10.13 5.31 5.31
C ALA A 138 11.57 4.90 5.74
N ARG A 139 12.58 5.18 4.90
CA ARG A 139 13.99 4.97 5.25
C ARG A 139 14.39 5.82 6.45
N TYR A 140 13.97 7.09 6.49
CA TYR A 140 14.20 7.96 7.64
C TYR A 140 13.58 7.40 8.93
N VAL A 141 12.31 6.95 8.87
CA VAL A 141 11.63 6.34 10.03
C VAL A 141 12.37 5.09 10.51
N LEU A 142 12.82 4.23 9.60
CA LEU A 142 13.61 3.04 9.93
C LEU A 142 14.91 3.39 10.68
N GLN A 143 15.69 4.33 10.13
CA GLN A 143 16.96 4.74 10.74
C GLN A 143 16.75 5.30 12.15
N LYS A 144 15.75 6.17 12.33
CA LYS A 144 15.44 6.74 13.64
C LYS A 144 14.90 5.71 14.62
N ASP A 145 14.10 4.76 14.16
CA ASP A 145 13.67 3.64 14.98
C ASP A 145 14.85 2.78 15.47
N GLN A 146 15.84 2.53 14.61
CA GLN A 146 17.06 1.80 15.00
C GLN A 146 17.87 2.58 16.06
N GLU A 147 18.10 3.87 15.86
CA GLU A 147 18.78 4.74 16.85
C GLU A 147 18.07 4.73 18.21
N LEU A 148 16.72 4.74 18.22
CA LEU A 148 15.92 4.70 19.44
C LEU A 148 15.98 3.33 20.15
N ARG A 149 16.15 2.23 19.40
CA ARG A 149 16.33 0.88 19.97
C ARG A 149 17.70 0.74 20.63
N ASP A 150 18.74 1.27 20.00
CA ASP A 150 20.11 1.19 20.51
C ASP A 150 20.31 2.00 21.79
N SER A 151 19.44 2.99 22.03
CA SER A 151 19.43 3.82 23.24
C SER A 151 18.50 3.31 24.35
N ASP A 152 18.08 2.04 24.30
CA ASP A 152 17.14 1.38 25.25
C ASP A 152 15.78 2.09 25.36
N GLY A 153 15.37 2.77 24.29
CA GLY A 153 14.07 3.42 24.23
C GLY A 153 12.92 2.41 23.99
N PRO A 154 11.69 2.69 24.47
CA PRO A 154 10.53 1.90 24.10
C PRO A 154 10.34 1.91 22.58
N ARG A 155 10.00 0.73 22.03
CA ARG A 155 9.77 0.53 20.59
C ARG A 155 8.68 1.49 20.09
N LEU A 156 8.87 2.04 18.90
CA LEU A 156 7.78 2.69 18.19
C LEU A 156 6.69 1.65 17.90
N HIS A 157 5.47 1.92 18.34
CA HIS A 157 4.33 1.13 17.91
C HIS A 157 4.04 1.52 16.46
N TYR A 158 4.42 0.66 15.51
CA TYR A 158 4.22 0.94 14.09
C TYR A 158 2.73 0.96 13.79
N GLY A 159 2.25 2.11 13.34
CA GLY A 159 0.88 2.28 12.90
C GLY A 159 0.55 1.31 11.77
N MET A 160 -0.69 0.81 11.74
CA MET A 160 -1.21 0.05 10.62
C MET A 160 -0.96 0.80 9.32
N GLY A 161 -0.04 0.30 8.51
CA GLY A 161 0.04 0.71 7.12
C GLY A 161 1.45 0.87 6.54
N LEU A 162 2.52 0.96 7.32
CA LEU A 162 3.84 1.19 6.70
C LEU A 162 4.35 -0.04 5.93
N ILE A 163 4.20 -1.26 6.47
CA ILE A 163 4.48 -2.50 5.73
C ILE A 163 3.65 -2.56 4.44
N LEU A 164 2.36 -2.25 4.55
CA LEU A 164 1.43 -2.21 3.42
C LEU A 164 1.80 -1.15 2.38
N ALA A 165 2.25 0.03 2.83
CA ALA A 165 2.64 1.14 1.97
C ALA A 165 3.91 0.80 1.19
N LEU A 166 4.91 0.20 1.86
CA LEU A 166 6.13 -0.25 1.20
C LEU A 166 5.86 -1.41 0.24
N PHE A 167 5.04 -2.40 0.64
CA PHE A 167 4.62 -3.48 -0.26
C PHE A 167 3.86 -2.93 -1.48
N PHE A 168 2.97 -1.97 -1.27
CA PHE A 168 2.26 -1.27 -2.34
C PHE A 168 3.25 -0.54 -3.27
N THR A 169 4.22 0.20 -2.73
CA THR A 169 5.27 0.86 -3.52
C THR A 169 6.05 -0.15 -4.35
N ALA A 170 6.54 -1.22 -3.74
CA ALA A 170 7.32 -2.26 -4.40
C ALA A 170 6.55 -2.99 -5.53
N THR A 171 5.23 -3.12 -5.39
CA THR A 171 4.40 -3.88 -6.33
C THR A 171 3.62 -3.01 -7.33
N ARG A 172 3.49 -1.70 -7.11
CA ARG A 172 2.74 -0.79 -7.99
C ARG A 172 3.63 0.13 -8.79
N CYS A 173 4.62 0.76 -8.17
CA CYS A 173 5.58 1.60 -8.89
C CYS A 173 6.28 0.78 -9.98
N ARG A 174 6.61 1.40 -11.12
CA ARG A 174 7.36 0.74 -12.20
C ARG A 174 8.84 1.12 -12.20
N ASN A 175 9.23 2.18 -11.50
CA ASN A 175 10.63 2.61 -11.40
C ASN A 175 11.45 1.60 -10.59
N PHE A 176 12.57 1.18 -11.16
CA PHE A 176 13.41 0.12 -10.63
C PHE A 176 13.92 0.43 -9.22
N PHE A 177 14.56 1.59 -9.07
CA PHE A 177 15.21 1.99 -7.83
C PHE A 177 14.22 2.12 -6.68
N VAL A 178 13.07 2.74 -6.93
CA VAL A 178 12.02 2.95 -5.91
C VAL A 178 11.46 1.63 -5.39
N ARG A 179 11.28 0.65 -6.28
CA ARG A 179 10.76 -0.67 -5.90
C ARG A 179 11.78 -1.45 -5.05
N ARG A 180 13.06 -1.39 -5.43
CA ARG A 180 14.16 -2.05 -4.69
C ARG A 180 14.32 -1.43 -3.31
N GLU A 181 14.35 -0.11 -3.25
CA GLU A 181 14.38 0.65 -2.00
C GLU A 181 13.26 0.23 -1.04
N ALA A 182 12.02 0.10 -1.54
CA ALA A 182 10.90 -0.35 -0.71
C ALA A 182 11.07 -1.79 -0.18
N ILE A 183 11.65 -2.69 -0.97
CA ILE A 183 11.96 -4.06 -0.57
C ILE A 183 13.06 -4.08 0.48
N ASP A 184 14.12 -3.29 0.29
CA ASP A 184 15.26 -3.22 1.21
C ASP A 184 14.82 -2.69 2.58
N ILE A 185 14.01 -1.64 2.63
CA ILE A 185 13.43 -1.13 3.89
C ILE A 185 12.60 -2.22 4.59
N LEU A 186 11.78 -3.00 3.87
CA LEU A 186 11.02 -4.11 4.46
C LEU A 186 11.92 -5.22 5.02
N ARG A 187 13.08 -5.49 4.40
CA ARG A 187 14.05 -6.50 4.85
C ARG A 187 14.83 -6.03 6.07
N GLU A 188 15.28 -4.79 6.06
CA GLU A 188 16.08 -4.18 7.13
C GLU A 188 15.26 -3.87 8.39
N TRP A 189 13.92 -3.93 8.28
CA TRP A 189 13.03 -3.65 9.39
C TRP A 189 12.11 -4.83 9.75
N PRO A 190 12.62 -5.88 10.43
CA PRO A 190 11.79 -6.96 10.92
C PRO A 190 10.73 -6.45 11.92
N CYS A 191 9.48 -6.43 11.48
CA CYS A 191 8.33 -6.01 12.28
C CYS A 191 7.06 -6.74 11.83
N THR A 192 6.12 -6.86 12.76
CA THR A 192 4.80 -7.44 12.52
C THR A 192 3.72 -6.44 12.88
N ASN A 193 2.70 -6.34 12.05
CA ASN A 193 1.51 -5.53 12.29
C ASN A 193 0.26 -6.27 11.82
N GLY A 194 -0.54 -6.75 12.78
CA GLY A 194 -1.66 -7.63 12.49
C GLY A 194 -1.20 -8.88 11.74
N ILE A 195 -1.76 -9.11 10.55
CA ILE A 195 -1.41 -10.24 9.68
C ILE A 195 -0.15 -9.99 8.82
N TRP A 196 0.38 -8.77 8.81
CA TRP A 196 1.50 -8.39 7.97
C TRP A 196 2.82 -8.56 8.71
N HIS A 197 3.75 -9.27 8.09
CA HIS A 197 5.14 -9.39 8.54
C HIS A 197 6.06 -8.80 7.46
N SER A 198 6.93 -7.88 7.83
CA SER A 198 7.76 -7.13 6.87
C SER A 198 8.63 -8.04 6.01
N LEU A 199 9.32 -9.02 6.62
CA LEU A 199 10.14 -10.00 5.87
C LEU A 199 9.31 -10.85 4.90
N GLN A 200 8.09 -11.23 5.27
CA GLN A 200 7.21 -11.99 4.37
C GLN A 200 6.76 -11.11 3.19
N ALA A 201 6.38 -9.87 3.47
CA ALA A 201 6.02 -8.88 2.45
C ALA A 201 7.19 -8.61 1.50
N ALA A 202 8.41 -8.47 2.02
CA ALA A 202 9.63 -8.33 1.22
C ALA A 202 9.83 -9.52 0.29
N LYS A 203 9.66 -10.76 0.79
CA LYS A 203 9.84 -11.96 -0.04
C LYS A 203 8.83 -12.05 -1.18
N VAL A 204 7.56 -11.77 -0.90
CA VAL A 204 6.53 -11.76 -1.95
C VAL A 204 6.82 -10.67 -2.97
N ALA A 205 7.19 -9.45 -2.53
CA ALA A 205 7.53 -8.35 -3.41
C ALA A 205 8.79 -8.62 -4.25
N GLU A 206 9.84 -9.20 -3.66
CA GLU A 206 11.08 -9.61 -4.33
C GLU A 206 10.80 -10.62 -5.45
N TRP A 207 9.98 -11.64 -5.17
CA TRP A 207 9.56 -12.61 -6.18
C TRP A 207 8.74 -11.97 -7.31
N MET A 208 7.81 -11.08 -6.98
CA MET A 208 7.04 -10.36 -8.00
C MET A 208 7.91 -9.45 -8.87
N VAL A 209 8.84 -8.72 -8.25
CA VAL A 209 9.78 -7.85 -8.96
C VAL A 209 10.68 -8.67 -9.87
N SER A 210 11.18 -9.82 -9.41
CA SER A 210 12.08 -10.64 -10.23
C SER A 210 11.40 -11.14 -11.50
N ILE A 211 10.18 -11.68 -11.41
CA ILE A 211 9.44 -12.18 -12.59
C ILE A 211 9.05 -11.05 -13.56
N GLU A 212 8.77 -9.85 -13.06
CA GLU A 212 8.46 -8.69 -13.91
C GLU A 212 9.70 -8.13 -14.61
N GLU A 213 10.90 -8.37 -14.07
CA GLU A 213 12.15 -7.77 -14.53
C GLU A 213 13.07 -8.72 -15.29
N GLU A 214 12.71 -10.01 -15.38
CA GLU A 214 13.43 -11.06 -16.13
C GLU A 214 13.87 -10.63 -17.52
N ARG A 215 13.08 -9.80 -18.20
CA ARG A 215 13.31 -9.37 -19.60
C ARG A 215 13.64 -7.88 -19.74
N CYS A 216 13.96 -7.20 -18.64
CA CYS A 216 14.02 -5.74 -18.58
C CYS A 216 15.45 -5.22 -18.33
N SER A 217 16.47 -5.95 -18.80
CA SER A 217 17.88 -5.60 -18.59
C SER A 217 18.22 -4.22 -19.16
N GLY A 218 18.85 -3.37 -18.36
CA GLY A 218 19.29 -2.03 -18.77
C GLY A 218 18.19 -0.95 -18.79
N LEU A 219 16.97 -1.26 -18.35
CA LEU A 219 15.88 -0.28 -18.22
C LEU A 219 15.83 0.32 -16.81
N GLU A 220 15.25 1.52 -16.70
CA GLU A 220 14.99 2.17 -15.41
C GLU A 220 13.55 1.94 -14.91
N PHE A 221 12.66 1.43 -15.77
CA PHE A 221 11.26 1.16 -15.46
C PHE A 221 10.79 -0.17 -16.07
N VAL A 222 9.81 -0.81 -15.42
CA VAL A 222 9.22 -2.06 -15.90
C VAL A 222 8.19 -1.76 -16.99
N PRO A 223 8.33 -2.31 -18.22
CA PRO A 223 7.32 -2.20 -19.26
C PRO A 223 5.97 -2.78 -18.84
N ALA A 224 4.87 -2.21 -19.34
CA ALA A 224 3.51 -2.57 -18.88
C ALA A 224 3.14 -4.04 -19.18
N GLU A 225 3.66 -4.57 -20.28
CA GLU A 225 3.52 -5.94 -20.75
C GLU A 225 4.18 -6.95 -19.81
N CYS A 226 5.29 -6.59 -19.16
CA CYS A 226 6.02 -7.48 -18.24
C CYS A 226 5.33 -7.59 -16.87
N ARG A 227 4.44 -6.65 -16.54
CA ARG A 227 3.78 -6.57 -15.22
C ARG A 227 2.81 -7.72 -14.99
N VAL A 228 2.83 -8.29 -13.80
CA VAL A 228 1.85 -9.33 -13.41
C VAL A 228 0.46 -8.75 -13.20
N LYS A 229 -0.56 -9.60 -13.33
CA LYS A 229 -1.94 -9.27 -12.91
C LYS A 229 -2.02 -9.40 -11.39
N LEU A 230 -1.79 -8.31 -10.66
CA LEU A 230 -1.78 -8.35 -9.19
C LEU A 230 -3.07 -8.89 -8.56
N GLN A 231 -4.23 -8.70 -9.19
CA GLN A 231 -5.52 -9.25 -8.71
C GLN A 231 -5.53 -10.79 -8.66
N SER A 232 -4.67 -11.44 -9.46
CA SER A 232 -4.49 -12.89 -9.46
C SER A 232 -3.48 -13.38 -8.42
N LEU A 233 -2.81 -12.47 -7.69
CA LEU A 233 -1.84 -12.83 -6.67
C LEU A 233 -2.54 -13.60 -5.53
N ARG A 234 -2.08 -14.81 -5.29
CA ARG A 234 -2.46 -15.65 -4.16
C ARG A 234 -1.23 -15.89 -3.30
N VAL A 235 -1.38 -15.65 -2.01
CA VAL A 235 -0.32 -15.86 -1.01
C VAL A 235 -0.88 -16.80 0.05
N ALA A 236 -0.22 -17.93 0.26
CA ALA A 236 -0.59 -18.91 1.27
C ALA A 236 0.59 -19.23 2.17
N LEU A 237 0.45 -18.94 3.46
CA LEU A 237 1.43 -19.27 4.48
C LEU A 237 1.23 -20.72 4.95
N LYS A 238 2.24 -21.55 4.73
CA LYS A 238 2.37 -22.93 5.24
C LYS A 238 3.61 -22.98 6.13
N LYS A 239 3.72 -23.93 7.06
CA LYS A 239 4.83 -24.01 8.05
C LYS A 239 6.20 -23.72 7.41
N GLY A 240 6.74 -22.51 7.63
CA GLY A 240 8.04 -22.06 7.11
C GLY A 240 8.11 -21.68 5.62
N VAL A 241 7.01 -21.72 4.87
CA VAL A 241 6.97 -21.49 3.41
C VAL A 241 5.83 -20.56 3.03
N ILE A 242 6.13 -19.60 2.17
CA ILE A 242 5.15 -18.73 1.51
C ILE A 242 4.92 -19.26 0.10
N ALA A 243 3.79 -19.91 -0.13
CA ALA A 243 3.38 -20.32 -1.47
C ALA A 243 2.75 -19.13 -2.19
N VAL A 244 3.28 -18.78 -3.36
CA VAL A 244 2.83 -17.65 -4.18
C VAL A 244 2.43 -18.11 -5.58
N GLU A 245 1.36 -17.54 -6.11
CA GLU A 245 0.87 -17.77 -7.46
C GLU A 245 0.32 -16.45 -8.03
N CYS A 246 0.61 -16.12 -9.29
CA CYS A 246 -0.05 -15.04 -10.02
C CYS A 246 -0.03 -15.31 -11.53
N MET A 247 -0.77 -14.53 -12.30
CA MET A 247 -0.78 -14.56 -13.76
C MET A 247 0.11 -13.45 -14.33
N GLN A 248 0.90 -13.75 -15.35
CA GLN A 248 1.73 -12.78 -16.08
C GLN A 248 1.37 -12.81 -17.58
N PRO A 249 1.20 -11.66 -18.25
CA PRO A 249 1.04 -11.62 -19.69
C PRO A 249 2.32 -12.06 -20.41
N PHE A 250 2.16 -12.85 -21.46
CA PHE A 250 3.21 -13.23 -22.38
C PHE A 250 3.15 -12.38 -23.66
N ALA A 251 4.17 -12.49 -24.52
CA ALA A 251 4.31 -11.65 -25.71
C ALA A 251 3.15 -11.78 -26.72
N ASP A 252 2.45 -12.90 -26.72
CA ASP A 252 1.28 -13.18 -27.55
C ASP A 252 -0.06 -12.75 -26.90
N GLY A 253 0.00 -12.12 -25.72
CA GLY A 253 -1.17 -11.70 -24.95
C GLY A 253 -1.78 -12.79 -24.07
N THR A 254 -1.27 -14.04 -24.12
CA THR A 254 -1.72 -15.10 -23.23
C THR A 254 -1.30 -14.84 -21.78
N LEU A 255 -2.05 -15.36 -20.82
CA LEU A 255 -1.73 -15.25 -19.40
C LEU A 255 -1.14 -16.56 -18.92
N GLU A 256 0.11 -16.52 -18.46
CA GLU A 256 0.80 -17.69 -17.90
C GLU A 256 0.81 -17.65 -16.37
N PRO A 257 0.55 -18.79 -15.69
CA PRO A 257 0.67 -18.87 -14.24
C PRO A 257 2.15 -18.91 -13.83
N ARG A 258 2.56 -17.99 -12.97
CA ARG A 258 3.85 -17.98 -12.27
C ARG A 258 3.62 -18.45 -10.83
N LYS A 259 4.43 -19.40 -10.35
CA LYS A 259 4.31 -19.95 -8.99
C LYS A 259 5.68 -20.14 -8.34
N ALA A 260 5.75 -19.97 -7.03
CA ALA A 260 6.95 -20.29 -6.25
C ALA A 260 6.61 -20.67 -4.80
N ASN A 261 7.54 -21.36 -4.15
CA ASN A 261 7.56 -21.56 -2.71
C ASN A 261 8.75 -20.79 -2.15
N LEU A 262 8.47 -19.73 -1.40
CA LEU A 262 9.48 -18.83 -0.85
C LEU A 262 9.77 -19.22 0.60
N THR A 263 11.04 -19.37 0.93
CA THR A 263 11.51 -19.50 2.31
C THR A 263 11.75 -18.11 2.90
N TRP A 264 11.47 -17.94 4.18
CA TRP A 264 11.78 -16.72 4.92
C TRP A 264 12.52 -17.07 6.23
N PRO A 265 13.40 -16.17 6.72
CA PRO A 265 14.23 -16.42 7.91
C PRO A 265 13.43 -16.63 9.19
#